data_AF-A0A929N0X2-F1
#
_entry.id   AF-A0A929N0X2-F1
#
_cell.length_a   1.000
_cell.length_b   1.000
_cell.length_c   1.000
_cell.angle_alpha   90.00
_cell.angle_beta   90.00
_cell.angle_gamma   90.00
#
_symmetry.space_group_name_H-M   'P 1'
#
loop_
_entity.id
_entity.type
_entity.pdbx_description
1 polymer ?
#
loop_
_entity_poly.entity_id
_entity_poly.type
_entity_poly.pdbx_seq_one_letter_code
_entity_poly.pdbx_strand_id
1 'polypeptide(L)'
;MLRFKRYPAASCVGVVALVCVLVGLLALTVFRPPARSESSVQSSTDLVMTRDGVLPLVKDDVTVTATSVSGAEVTLIFGTTQDVKGWIGDAAYTEVVGLEANREALKTQVHDAIGAGATQAQSGSGASNLAEQLAGSDMWLARSSGEGSASLDLVDVPQARSVLAVSTAGAGDVTLTLSWVNDQSNTPAIIAFL
;
A
#
# COMPACT_ATOMS: atom_id res chain seq x y z
N MET A 1 -47.13 32.76 31.82
CA MET A 1 -47.17 31.37 31.28
C MET A 1 -47.99 31.37 30.00
N LEU A 2 -47.65 30.54 29.00
CA LEU A 2 -48.27 30.41 27.66
C LEU A 2 -47.76 31.35 26.54
N ARG A 3 -46.51 31.14 26.06
CA ARG A 3 -46.15 31.40 24.65
C ARG A 3 -45.80 30.14 23.84
N PHE A 4 -45.73 28.98 24.49
CA PHE A 4 -45.44 27.69 23.84
C PHE A 4 -46.62 27.05 23.07
N LYS A 5 -47.84 27.59 23.18
CA LYS A 5 -49.05 26.92 22.65
C LYS A 5 -49.47 27.35 21.24
N ARG A 6 -48.71 28.21 20.56
CA ARG A 6 -49.08 28.74 19.23
C ARG A 6 -48.43 28.04 18.03
N TYR A 7 -47.33 27.30 18.22
CA TYR A 7 -46.62 26.66 17.11
C TYR A 7 -46.07 25.26 17.47
N PRO A 8 -46.93 24.30 17.86
CA PRO A 8 -46.50 22.93 18.17
C PRO A 8 -45.82 22.29 16.95
N ALA A 9 -46.37 22.50 15.74
CA ALA A 9 -45.79 21.99 14.50
C ALA A 9 -44.38 22.54 14.22
N ALA A 10 -44.17 23.86 14.37
CA ALA A 10 -42.86 24.46 14.13
C ALA A 10 -41.82 24.01 15.18
N SER A 11 -42.25 23.82 16.42
CA SER A 11 -41.37 23.29 17.48
C SER A 11 -40.96 21.84 17.20
N CYS A 12 -41.89 21.00 16.74
CA CYS A 12 -41.59 19.62 16.34
C CYS A 12 -40.62 19.56 15.15
N VAL A 13 -40.82 20.38 14.11
CA VAL A 13 -39.92 20.41 12.95
C VAL A 13 -38.51 20.88 13.36
N GLY A 14 -38.40 21.87 14.25
CA GLY A 14 -37.10 22.32 14.75
C GLY A 14 -36.34 21.23 15.52
N VAL A 15 -37.04 20.46 16.36
CA VAL A 15 -36.43 19.32 17.08
C VAL A 15 -36.01 18.22 16.12
N VAL A 16 -36.85 17.87 15.13
CA VAL A 16 -36.49 16.86 14.12
C VAL A 16 -35.28 17.29 13.30
N ALA A 17 -35.24 18.57 12.87
CA ALA A 17 -34.09 19.10 12.13
C ALA A 17 -32.81 19.03 12.97
N LEU A 18 -32.86 19.37 14.26
CA LEU A 18 -31.72 19.26 15.16
C LEU A 18 -31.25 17.81 15.30
N VAL A 19 -32.17 16.85 15.46
CA VAL A 19 -31.84 15.42 15.53
C VAL A 19 -31.21 14.95 14.21
N CYS A 20 -31.73 15.35 13.06
CA CYS A 20 -31.13 15.01 11.76
C CYS A 20 -29.72 15.60 11.60
N VAL A 21 -29.46 16.82 12.08
CA VAL A 21 -28.12 17.42 12.08
C VAL A 21 -27.18 16.64 12.99
N LEU A 22 -27.62 16.26 14.20
CA LEU A 22 -26.80 15.45 15.11
C LEU A 22 -26.51 14.06 14.53
N VAL A 23 -27.50 13.40 13.94
CA VAL A 23 -27.32 12.11 13.25
C VAL A 23 -26.38 12.27 12.06
N GLY A 24 -26.49 13.35 11.28
CA GLY A 24 -25.56 13.66 10.19
C GLY A 24 -24.12 13.86 10.68
N LEU A 25 -23.92 14.58 11.79
CA LEU A 25 -22.61 14.77 12.41
C LEU A 25 -22.04 13.46 12.95
N LEU A 26 -22.88 12.63 13.59
CA LEU A 26 -22.48 11.30 14.06
C LEU A 26 -22.12 10.38 12.89
N ALA A 27 -22.88 10.43 11.79
CA ALA A 27 -22.56 9.67 10.59
C ALA A 27 -21.24 10.10 9.96
N LEU A 28 -20.91 11.39 10.02
CA LEU A 28 -19.65 11.93 9.50
C LEU A 28 -18.43 11.68 10.42
N THR A 29 -18.64 11.25 11.67
CA THR A 29 -17.56 11.12 12.68
C THR A 29 -17.38 9.69 13.19
N VAL A 30 -18.46 9.01 13.56
CA VAL A 30 -18.44 7.66 14.15
C VAL A 30 -18.40 6.57 13.08
N PHE A 31 -19.05 6.79 11.92
CA PHE A 31 -19.08 5.81 10.83
C PHE A 31 -18.07 6.08 9.72
N ARG A 32 -17.20 7.09 9.87
CA ARG A 32 -16.16 7.34 8.89
C ARG A 32 -15.14 6.19 8.95
N PRO A 33 -14.92 5.44 7.86
CA PRO A 33 -13.92 4.39 7.85
C PRO A 33 -12.52 4.94 8.17
N PRO A 34 -11.59 4.11 8.64
CA PRO A 34 -10.22 4.52 8.91
C PRO A 34 -9.63 5.23 7.68
N ALA A 35 -9.00 6.37 7.90
CA ALA A 35 -8.31 7.05 6.81
C ALA A 35 -7.16 6.16 6.32
N ARG A 36 -7.09 5.89 5.02
CA ARG A 36 -5.97 5.16 4.42
C ARG A 36 -5.06 6.12 3.67
N SER A 37 -3.77 5.93 3.80
CA SER A 37 -2.77 6.54 2.93
C SER A 37 -2.35 5.50 1.91
N GLU A 38 -2.56 5.78 0.64
CA GLU A 38 -2.19 4.90 -0.46
C GLU A 38 -1.20 5.59 -1.36
N SER A 39 -0.15 4.87 -1.74
CA SER A 39 0.84 5.35 -2.69
C SER A 39 1.23 4.24 -3.64
N SER A 40 1.30 4.56 -4.94
CA SER A 40 1.63 3.56 -5.96
C SER A 40 2.72 4.02 -6.92
N VAL A 41 3.33 3.06 -7.60
CA VAL A 41 4.22 3.29 -8.75
C VAL A 41 4.19 2.10 -9.70
N GLN A 42 4.17 2.41 -11.00
CA GLN A 42 4.42 1.42 -12.04
C GLN A 42 5.93 1.29 -12.24
N SER A 43 6.45 0.08 -12.05
CA SER A 43 7.85 -0.24 -12.27
C SER A 43 8.21 -0.15 -13.74
N SER A 44 9.35 0.47 -14.07
CA SER A 44 9.88 0.46 -15.44
C SER A 44 10.67 -0.80 -15.78
N THR A 45 10.97 -1.63 -14.78
CA THR A 45 11.77 -2.88 -14.88
C THR A 45 10.93 -4.09 -14.48
N ASP A 46 11.42 -5.30 -14.76
CA ASP A 46 10.79 -6.57 -14.40
C ASP A 46 10.63 -6.73 -12.88
N LEU A 47 11.53 -6.09 -12.12
CA LEU A 47 11.65 -6.20 -10.68
C LEU A 47 11.40 -4.86 -10.01
N VAL A 48 10.62 -4.86 -8.93
CA VAL A 48 10.47 -3.70 -8.06
C VAL A 48 10.64 -4.11 -6.60
N MET A 49 11.56 -3.45 -5.90
CA MET A 49 11.79 -3.67 -4.46
C MET A 49 11.59 -2.39 -3.66
N THR A 50 11.35 -2.53 -2.36
CA THR A 50 11.36 -1.39 -1.45
C THR A 50 12.72 -1.22 -0.76
N ARG A 51 13.16 0.02 -0.62
CA ARG A 51 14.30 0.34 0.23
C ARG A 51 13.96 0.08 1.69
N ASP A 52 15.00 -0.21 2.46
CA ASP A 52 14.92 -0.21 3.91
C ASP A 52 14.26 1.07 4.45
N GLY A 53 13.35 0.90 5.40
CA GLY A 53 12.63 1.99 6.05
C GLY A 53 11.44 2.56 5.27
N VAL A 54 11.22 2.14 4.02
CA VAL A 54 10.07 2.60 3.23
C VAL A 54 8.75 1.97 3.68
N LEU A 55 8.77 0.67 4.00
CA LEU A 55 7.57 -0.04 4.47
C LEU A 55 6.98 0.59 5.75
N PRO A 56 7.78 0.89 6.79
CA PRO A 56 7.27 1.55 8.00
C PRO A 56 7.20 3.08 7.90
N LEU A 57 7.25 3.68 6.70
CA LEU A 57 7.49 5.13 6.55
C LEU A 57 6.33 6.01 7.04
N VAL A 58 5.08 5.54 6.88
CA VAL A 58 3.88 6.23 7.39
C VAL A 58 3.45 5.61 8.71
N LYS A 59 3.44 4.27 8.76
CA LYS A 59 2.98 3.40 9.84
C LYS A 59 3.72 2.08 9.74
N ASP A 60 3.86 1.40 10.87
CA ASP A 60 4.45 0.06 11.03
C ASP A 60 3.62 -1.06 10.39
N ASP A 61 2.29 -0.89 10.35
CA ASP A 61 1.39 -1.77 9.61
C ASP A 61 1.18 -1.29 8.16
N VAL A 62 1.43 -2.17 7.20
CA VAL A 62 1.32 -1.86 5.76
C VAL A 62 0.77 -3.03 4.97
N THR A 63 -0.21 -2.74 4.11
CA THR A 63 -0.63 -3.66 3.05
C THR A 63 0.15 -3.34 1.80
N VAL A 64 0.86 -4.35 1.28
CA VAL A 64 1.62 -4.27 0.04
C VAL A 64 0.86 -5.03 -1.03
N THR A 65 0.54 -4.37 -2.13
CA THR A 65 -0.13 -4.99 -3.27
C THR A 65 0.71 -4.80 -4.53
N ALA A 66 0.91 -5.87 -5.28
CA ALA A 66 1.56 -5.84 -6.59
C ALA A 66 0.54 -6.30 -7.64
N THR A 67 0.32 -5.48 -8.66
CA THR A 67 -0.68 -5.70 -9.70
C THR A 67 -0.02 -5.73 -11.07
N SER A 68 -0.36 -6.72 -11.88
CA SER A 68 0.06 -6.82 -13.27
C SER A 68 -0.88 -5.99 -14.16
N VAL A 69 -0.30 -5.17 -15.03
CA VAL A 69 -1.05 -4.40 -16.04
C VAL A 69 -1.64 -5.32 -17.11
N SER A 70 -0.91 -6.36 -17.50
CA SER A 70 -1.33 -7.36 -18.49
C SER A 70 -2.21 -8.48 -17.94
N GLY A 71 -2.32 -8.60 -16.61
CA GLY A 71 -3.04 -9.69 -15.94
C GLY A 71 -2.19 -10.96 -15.73
N ALA A 72 -0.89 -10.89 -16.00
CA ALA A 72 0.05 -11.99 -15.79
C ALA A 72 0.21 -12.34 -14.31
N GLU A 73 0.79 -13.51 -14.04
CA GLU A 73 1.10 -13.91 -12.66
C GLU A 73 2.13 -12.96 -12.04
N VAL A 74 1.82 -12.49 -10.84
CA VAL A 74 2.69 -11.66 -10.01
C VAL A 74 3.08 -12.43 -8.76
N THR A 75 4.36 -12.43 -8.44
CA THR A 75 4.88 -12.94 -7.16
C THR A 75 5.38 -11.78 -6.33
N LEU A 76 4.89 -11.71 -5.10
CA LEU A 76 5.24 -10.72 -4.08
C LEU A 76 5.86 -11.45 -2.88
N ILE A 77 7.09 -11.09 -2.53
CA ILE A 77 7.80 -11.64 -1.37
C ILE A 77 8.15 -10.55 -0.36
N PHE A 78 8.30 -10.96 0.90
CA PHE A 78 8.75 -10.14 2.01
C PHE A 78 9.91 -10.84 2.73
N GLY A 79 11.00 -10.11 2.96
CA GLY A 79 12.21 -10.65 3.57
C GLY A 79 13.16 -9.57 4.07
N THR A 80 14.39 -9.96 4.39
CA THR A 80 15.42 -8.98 4.71
C THR A 80 15.87 -8.25 3.45
N THR A 81 16.22 -6.97 3.57
CA THR A 81 16.71 -6.19 2.43
C THR A 81 17.97 -6.79 1.81
N GLN A 82 18.81 -7.45 2.62
CA GLN A 82 20.03 -8.10 2.14
C GLN A 82 19.70 -9.34 1.27
N ASP A 83 18.77 -10.18 1.72
CA ASP A 83 18.39 -11.39 0.97
C ASP A 83 17.71 -11.01 -0.33
N VAL A 84 16.80 -10.03 -0.31
CA VAL A 84 16.15 -9.50 -1.52
C VAL A 84 17.18 -9.01 -2.53
N LYS A 85 18.17 -8.21 -2.10
CA LYS A 85 19.25 -7.74 -3.00
C LYS A 85 20.11 -8.89 -3.52
N GLY A 86 20.40 -9.89 -2.69
CA GLY A 86 21.15 -11.07 -3.10
C GLY A 86 20.43 -11.86 -4.20
N TRP A 87 19.10 -11.94 -4.13
CA TRP A 87 18.26 -12.59 -5.14
C TRP A 87 18.09 -11.80 -6.43
N ILE A 88 18.04 -10.47 -6.34
CA ILE A 88 18.06 -9.58 -7.53
C ILE A 88 19.40 -9.73 -8.27
N GLY A 89 20.51 -9.87 -7.53
CA GLY A 89 21.83 -10.02 -8.09
C GLY A 89 22.23 -8.81 -8.93
N ASP A 90 22.63 -9.06 -10.18
CA ASP A 90 23.06 -8.03 -11.13
C ASP A 90 21.93 -7.50 -12.04
N ALA A 91 20.69 -7.99 -11.87
CA ALA A 91 19.57 -7.63 -12.73
C ALA A 91 19.17 -6.14 -12.59
N ALA A 92 18.58 -5.56 -13.64
CA ALA A 92 17.98 -4.23 -13.55
C ALA A 92 16.73 -4.27 -12.65
N TYR A 93 16.58 -3.28 -11.77
CA TYR A 93 15.43 -3.21 -10.87
C TYR A 93 15.05 -1.77 -10.52
N THR A 94 13.79 -1.60 -10.16
CA THR A 94 13.24 -0.35 -9.64
C THR A 94 13.24 -0.42 -8.12
N GLU A 95 13.92 0.52 -7.46
CA GLU A 95 13.91 0.66 -6.02
C GLU A 95 12.95 1.76 -5.61
N VAL A 96 11.94 1.44 -4.79
CA VAL A 96 11.14 2.45 -4.10
C VAL A 96 11.95 3.00 -2.95
N VAL A 97 12.25 4.30 -2.97
CA VAL A 97 13.12 4.96 -1.99
C VAL A 97 12.36 5.83 -1.00
N GLY A 98 11.06 6.01 -1.19
CA GLY A 98 10.20 6.78 -0.30
C GLY A 98 8.89 7.19 -0.95
N LEU A 99 8.31 8.30 -0.48
CA LEU A 99 7.09 8.90 -1.03
C LEU A 99 7.43 10.21 -1.76
N GLU A 100 6.65 10.51 -2.79
CA GLU A 100 6.62 11.86 -3.37
C GLU A 100 5.95 12.86 -2.42
N ALA A 101 6.14 14.14 -2.67
CA ALA A 101 5.63 15.22 -1.80
C ALA A 101 4.10 15.20 -1.63
N ASN A 102 3.37 14.71 -2.65
CA ASN A 102 1.91 14.57 -2.61
C ASN A 102 1.42 13.35 -1.83
N ARG A 103 2.31 12.40 -1.48
CA ARG A 103 1.99 11.14 -0.79
C ARG A 103 0.98 10.23 -1.50
N GLU A 104 0.77 10.45 -2.79
CA GLU A 104 -0.07 9.59 -3.65
C GLU A 104 0.81 8.71 -4.57
N ALA A 105 2.05 9.12 -4.81
CA ALA A 105 3.02 8.39 -5.62
C ALA A 105 4.22 7.94 -4.78
N LEU A 106 4.70 6.73 -5.08
CA LEU A 106 5.97 6.24 -4.54
C LEU A 106 7.13 6.86 -5.32
N LYS A 107 8.15 7.32 -4.60
CA LYS A 107 9.38 7.83 -5.19
C LYS A 107 10.30 6.67 -5.51
N THR A 108 10.82 6.63 -6.73
CA THR A 108 11.66 5.53 -7.22
C THR A 108 13.05 5.96 -7.68
N GLN A 109 13.95 5.00 -7.69
CA GLN A 109 15.26 5.05 -8.31
C GLN A 109 15.44 3.78 -9.14
N VAL A 110 15.77 3.93 -10.42
CA VAL A 110 16.05 2.80 -11.31
C VAL A 110 17.53 2.45 -11.22
N HIS A 111 17.83 1.16 -11.13
CA HIS A 111 19.18 0.61 -11.16
C HIS A 111 19.34 -0.23 -12.42
N ASP A 112 20.33 0.11 -13.24
CA ASP A 112 20.67 -0.64 -14.45
C ASP A 112 21.33 -1.97 -14.10
N ALA A 113 21.20 -2.93 -15.03
CA ALA A 113 21.83 -4.23 -14.88
C ALA A 113 23.37 -4.12 -14.94
N ILE A 114 24.08 -4.88 -14.11
CA ILE A 114 25.55 -4.84 -14.04
C ILE A 114 26.13 -5.94 -14.94
N GLY A 115 26.77 -5.54 -16.05
CA GLY A 115 27.41 -6.45 -17.00
C GLY A 115 26.58 -6.76 -18.25
N ALA A 116 27.23 -7.25 -19.31
CA ALA A 116 26.57 -7.53 -20.58
C ALA A 116 25.65 -8.77 -20.47
N GLY A 117 24.35 -8.54 -20.28
CA GLY A 117 23.34 -9.61 -20.19
C GLY A 117 23.08 -10.11 -18.78
N ALA A 118 23.01 -9.22 -17.79
CA ALA A 118 22.66 -9.60 -16.41
C ALA A 118 21.22 -10.12 -16.30
N THR A 119 21.07 -11.45 -16.43
CA THR A 119 19.84 -12.24 -16.28
C THR A 119 19.83 -13.08 -15.00
N GLN A 120 20.66 -12.79 -14.00
CA GLN A 120 20.82 -13.71 -12.87
C GLN A 120 19.83 -13.49 -11.72
N ALA A 121 18.62 -13.95 -11.96
CA ALA A 121 17.81 -14.62 -10.95
C ALA A 121 18.30 -16.07 -10.82
N GLN A 122 19.41 -16.25 -10.10
CA GLN A 122 20.20 -17.48 -9.90
C GLN A 122 19.91 -18.62 -10.92
N SER A 123 20.53 -18.53 -12.09
CA SER A 123 20.68 -19.59 -13.11
C SER A 123 19.51 -19.92 -14.06
N GLY A 124 18.43 -19.14 -14.11
CA GLY A 124 17.38 -19.29 -15.15
C GLY A 124 16.94 -17.93 -15.72
N SER A 125 17.04 -17.78 -17.03
CA SER A 125 16.81 -16.49 -17.70
C SER A 125 15.32 -16.10 -17.70
N GLY A 126 14.98 -14.99 -17.06
CA GLY A 126 13.70 -14.29 -17.24
C GLY A 126 12.85 -14.15 -15.97
N ALA A 127 11.97 -13.15 -15.98
CA ALA A 127 11.09 -12.82 -14.86
C ALA A 127 10.18 -13.98 -14.42
N SER A 128 9.77 -14.85 -15.35
CA SER A 128 8.97 -16.04 -15.05
C SER A 128 9.70 -17.05 -14.17
N ASN A 129 10.94 -17.40 -14.54
CA ASN A 129 11.71 -18.35 -13.77
C ASN A 129 12.10 -17.78 -12.40
N LEU A 130 12.42 -16.49 -12.32
CA LEU A 130 12.62 -15.83 -11.03
C LEU A 130 11.36 -15.90 -10.16
N ALA A 131 10.19 -15.59 -10.71
CA ALA A 131 8.92 -15.64 -9.98
C ALA A 131 8.69 -17.04 -9.38
N GLU A 132 8.93 -18.11 -10.16
CA GLU A 132 8.85 -19.50 -9.68
C GLU A 132 9.84 -19.78 -8.55
N GLN A 133 11.10 -19.37 -8.68
CA GLN A 133 12.12 -19.59 -7.65
C GLN A 133 11.81 -18.82 -6.35
N LEU A 134 11.37 -17.56 -6.47
CA LEU A 134 10.96 -16.73 -5.34
C LEU A 134 9.74 -17.34 -4.64
N ALA A 135 8.74 -17.78 -5.41
CA ALA A 135 7.54 -18.42 -4.87
C ALA A 135 7.83 -19.78 -4.22
N GLY A 136 8.82 -20.52 -4.72
CA GLY A 136 9.22 -21.83 -4.20
C GLY A 136 10.09 -21.79 -2.95
N SER A 137 10.87 -20.72 -2.75
CA SER A 137 11.83 -20.62 -1.65
C SER A 137 11.18 -20.42 -0.28
N ASP A 138 11.72 -21.09 0.75
CA ASP A 138 11.27 -21.08 2.15
C ASP A 138 11.97 -20.03 3.02
N MET A 139 12.99 -19.35 2.50
CA MET A 139 13.75 -18.32 3.22
C MET A 139 12.98 -17.01 3.45
N TRP A 140 11.84 -16.83 2.78
CA TRP A 140 11.03 -15.62 2.88
C TRP A 140 10.18 -15.60 4.13
N LEU A 141 10.03 -14.41 4.71
CA LEU A 141 9.19 -14.20 5.90
C LEU A 141 7.70 -14.25 5.54
N ALA A 142 7.35 -13.76 4.36
CA ALA A 142 6.01 -13.92 3.79
C ALA A 142 6.10 -13.90 2.25
N ARG A 143 5.12 -14.52 1.60
CA ARG A 143 5.02 -14.60 0.14
C ARG A 143 3.57 -14.72 -0.30
N SER A 144 3.26 -14.17 -1.46
CA SER A 144 1.98 -14.30 -2.13
C SER A 144 2.21 -14.31 -3.64
N SER A 145 1.53 -15.19 -4.34
CA SER A 145 1.51 -15.20 -5.80
C SER A 145 0.07 -15.28 -6.29
N GLY A 146 -0.22 -14.67 -7.43
CA GLY A 146 -1.57 -14.68 -8.00
C GLY A 146 -1.61 -14.13 -9.43
N GLU A 147 -2.58 -14.59 -10.21
CA GLU A 147 -2.86 -14.03 -11.53
C GLU A 147 -3.41 -12.60 -11.40
N GLY A 148 -2.79 -11.65 -12.10
CA GLY A 148 -3.18 -10.25 -12.13
C GLY A 148 -2.84 -9.46 -10.87
N SER A 149 -2.83 -10.06 -9.68
CA SER A 149 -2.50 -9.36 -8.43
C SER A 149 -2.06 -10.30 -7.31
N ALA A 150 -1.15 -9.82 -6.46
CA ALA A 150 -0.73 -10.47 -5.22
C ALA A 150 -0.67 -9.43 -4.08
N SER A 151 -1.04 -9.81 -2.86
CA SER A 151 -1.08 -8.90 -1.72
C SER A 151 -0.54 -9.54 -0.44
N LEU A 152 0.14 -8.74 0.37
CA LEU A 152 0.64 -9.11 1.68
C LEU A 152 0.23 -8.05 2.71
N ASP A 153 -0.38 -8.49 3.80
CA ASP A 153 -0.62 -7.67 4.98
C ASP A 153 0.54 -7.87 5.95
N LEU A 154 1.31 -6.80 6.19
CA LEU A 154 2.49 -6.82 7.05
C LEU A 154 2.20 -6.00 8.31
N VAL A 155 2.49 -6.58 9.46
CA VAL A 155 2.23 -6.00 10.79
C VAL A 155 3.55 -5.78 11.50
N ASP A 156 3.68 -4.66 12.23
CA ASP A 156 4.86 -4.32 13.02
C ASP A 156 6.18 -4.42 12.23
N VAL A 157 6.23 -3.90 11.00
CA VAL A 157 7.39 -4.11 10.10
C VAL A 157 8.64 -3.43 10.64
N PRO A 158 9.72 -4.19 10.97
CA PRO A 158 10.96 -3.60 11.45
C PRO A 158 11.76 -2.98 10.31
N GLN A 159 12.79 -2.20 10.68
CA GLN A 159 13.84 -1.80 9.74
C GLN A 159 14.60 -3.02 9.20
N ALA A 160 15.41 -2.81 8.16
CA ALA A 160 16.09 -3.80 7.35
C ALA A 160 15.13 -4.83 6.71
N ARG A 161 13.96 -4.36 6.28
CA ARG A 161 12.96 -5.17 5.56
C ARG A 161 12.67 -4.60 4.19
N SER A 162 12.41 -5.51 3.26
CA SER A 162 12.10 -5.20 1.88
C SER A 162 11.02 -6.14 1.38
N VAL A 163 10.19 -5.62 0.49
CA VAL A 163 9.42 -6.46 -0.43
C VAL A 163 10.11 -6.47 -1.79
N LEU A 164 9.85 -7.51 -2.56
CA LEU A 164 10.18 -7.60 -3.99
C LEU A 164 8.95 -8.15 -4.70
N ALA A 165 8.55 -7.47 -5.77
CA ALA A 165 7.52 -7.93 -6.69
C ALA A 165 8.13 -8.18 -8.07
N VAL A 166 7.68 -9.26 -8.69
CA VAL A 166 8.04 -9.66 -10.06
C VAL A 166 6.78 -10.10 -10.79
N SER A 167 6.63 -9.66 -12.04
CA SER A 167 5.60 -10.17 -12.95
C SER A 167 6.23 -11.08 -13.99
N THR A 168 5.53 -12.16 -14.33
CA THR A 168 5.93 -13.08 -15.40
C THR A 168 5.87 -12.44 -16.80
N ALA A 169 5.20 -11.29 -16.97
CA ALA A 169 5.15 -10.54 -18.22
C ALA A 169 6.36 -9.62 -18.48
N GLY A 170 7.20 -9.36 -17.46
CA GLY A 170 8.43 -8.57 -17.58
C GLY A 170 8.26 -7.06 -17.36
N ALA A 171 9.16 -6.26 -17.95
CA ALA A 171 9.33 -4.84 -17.66
C ALA A 171 8.07 -4.02 -17.92
N GLY A 172 7.79 -3.05 -17.03
CA GLY A 172 6.64 -2.17 -17.19
C GLY A 172 5.33 -2.77 -16.68
N ASP A 173 5.29 -4.05 -16.33
CA ASP A 173 4.03 -4.73 -16.04
C ASP A 173 3.60 -4.63 -14.57
N VAL A 174 4.54 -4.47 -13.63
CA VAL A 174 4.22 -4.44 -12.20
C VAL A 174 3.88 -3.02 -11.74
N THR A 175 2.72 -2.86 -11.13
CA THR A 175 2.37 -1.70 -10.30
C THR A 175 2.42 -2.09 -8.83
N LEU A 176 3.29 -1.45 -8.06
CA LEU A 176 3.40 -1.66 -6.61
C LEU A 176 2.61 -0.57 -5.89
N THR A 177 1.76 -0.98 -4.94
CA THR A 177 0.95 -0.10 -4.10
C THR A 177 1.21 -0.40 -2.64
N LEU A 178 1.46 0.63 -1.85
CA LEU A 178 1.58 0.57 -0.39
C LEU A 178 0.37 1.29 0.22
N SER A 179 -0.34 0.62 1.13
CA SER A 179 -1.50 1.15 1.84
C SER A 179 -1.26 1.06 3.34
N TRP A 180 -1.37 2.21 4.03
CA TRP A 180 -1.26 2.32 5.48
C TRP A 180 -2.59 2.77 6.08
N VAL A 181 -2.98 2.15 7.19
CA VAL A 181 -4.13 2.61 7.98
C VAL A 181 -3.67 3.72 8.93
N ASN A 182 -4.16 4.93 8.71
CA ASN A 182 -3.89 6.05 9.60
C ASN A 182 -4.81 5.99 10.81
N ASP A 183 -4.23 6.13 12.00
CA ASP A 183 -4.97 6.51 13.20
C ASP A 183 -5.24 8.01 13.12
N GLN A 184 -6.10 8.43 12.20
CA GLN A 184 -6.65 9.77 12.33
C GLN A 184 -7.51 9.76 13.58
N SER A 185 -7.03 10.41 14.64
CA SER A 185 -7.88 10.85 15.74
C SER A 185 -8.93 11.76 15.12
N ASN A 186 -10.09 11.21 14.78
CA ASN A 186 -11.24 11.99 14.34
C ASN A 186 -11.52 13.00 15.45
N THR A 187 -11.04 14.23 15.30
CA THR A 187 -11.27 15.28 16.29
C THR A 187 -12.76 15.60 16.20
N PRO A 188 -13.58 15.25 17.20
CA PRO A 188 -15.00 15.50 17.11
C PRO A 188 -15.22 17.01 17.08
N ALA A 189 -16.11 17.49 16.21
CA ALA A 189 -16.46 18.90 16.07
C ALA A 189 -16.93 19.55 17.39
N ILE A 190 -17.29 18.75 18.40
CA ILE A 190 -17.67 19.21 19.75
C ILE A 190 -16.55 20.03 20.43
N ILE A 191 -15.27 19.75 20.14
CA ILE A 191 -14.17 20.54 20.73
C ILE A 191 -14.08 21.95 20.12
N ALA A 192 -14.63 22.19 18.92
CA ALA A 192 -14.66 23.51 18.31
C ALA A 192 -15.76 24.44 18.88
N PHE A 193 -16.65 23.92 19.72
CA PHE A 193 -17.79 24.64 20.30
C PHE A 193 -17.78 24.72 21.84
N LEU A 194 -16.72 24.23 22.49
CA LEU A 194 -16.44 24.36 23.93
C LEU A 194 -15.36 25.43 24.15
#